data_AF-A0A0P9E164-F1
#
_entry.id   AF-A0A0P9E164-F1
#
_cell.length_a   1.000
_cell.length_b   1.000
_cell.length_c   1.000
_cell.angle_alpha   90.00
_cell.angle_beta   90.00
_cell.angle_gamma   90.00
#
_symmetry.space_group_name_H-M   'P 1'
#
loop_
_entity.id
_entity.type
_entity.pdbx_description
1 polymer ?
#
loop_
_entity_poly.entity_id
_entity_poly.type
_entity_poly.pdbx_seq_one_letter_code
_entity_poly.pdbx_strand_id
1 'polypeptide(L)'
;MKERIECKVCGYEYTTPPDTCPLCFTKAESHSTPSSPPPQTVAQLAQASKLPVENMPPEEGGFIAGLIEGEGTFSITLSRSDMIKDLALPPVERIYRSNYLLPYFSLTMEPKPSVERVSKALAIPLHYDEIEQVWRVAISAIPHVLAIAKWSLRHLTPESEKAIAAKMVLNAFKEEKAITLTPEEVKEIWGLTTKEKYGWLKKKRKIP
;
A
#
# COMPACT_ATOMS: atom_id res chain seq x y z
N MET A 1 26.53 15.29 39.01
CA MET A 1 27.05 15.26 37.62
C MET A 1 26.67 13.92 37.03
N LYS A 2 25.93 13.87 35.91
CA LYS A 2 25.62 12.60 35.21
C LYS A 2 26.71 12.37 34.16
N GLU A 3 27.34 11.21 34.19
CA GLU A 3 28.37 10.79 33.23
C GLU A 3 27.73 10.63 31.85
N ARG A 4 28.28 11.28 30.82
CA ARG A 4 27.81 11.13 29.43
C ARG A 4 28.56 9.98 28.79
N ILE A 5 27.83 9.05 28.19
CA ILE A 5 28.39 7.88 27.51
C ILE A 5 28.12 8.07 26.01
N GLU A 6 29.17 8.02 25.19
CA GLU A 6 29.08 8.09 23.73
C GLU A 6 29.06 6.69 23.11
N CYS A 7 28.08 6.42 22.24
CA CYS A 7 28.01 5.17 21.50
C CYS A 7 29.14 5.08 20.46
N LYS A 8 30.04 4.11 20.60
CA LYS A 8 31.16 3.90 19.64
C LYS A 8 30.74 3.48 18.23
N VAL A 9 29.47 3.10 18.01
CA VAL A 9 28.95 2.66 16.70
C VAL A 9 28.34 3.82 15.92
N CYS A 10 27.65 4.75 16.58
CA CYS A 10 26.92 5.83 15.90
C CYS A 10 27.19 7.25 16.45
N GLY A 11 28.05 7.40 17.46
CA GLY A 11 28.41 8.68 18.06
C GLY A 11 27.33 9.33 18.93
N TYR A 12 26.25 8.61 19.27
CA TYR A 12 25.15 9.16 20.06
C TYR A 12 25.48 9.19 21.55
N GLU A 13 25.41 10.38 22.18
CA GLU A 13 25.59 10.56 23.62
C GLU A 13 24.30 10.35 24.40
N TYR A 14 24.35 9.55 25.48
CA TYR A 14 23.21 9.34 26.38
C TYR A 14 23.66 9.21 27.85
N THR A 15 22.72 9.42 28.78
CA THR A 15 23.02 9.67 30.20
C THR A 15 22.34 8.71 31.18
N THR A 16 21.73 7.63 30.69
CA THR A 16 21.00 6.64 31.49
C THR A 16 21.19 5.22 30.93
N PRO A 17 21.27 4.18 31.77
CA PRO A 17 21.34 2.80 31.31
C PRO A 17 20.06 2.46 30.52
N PRO A 18 20.18 1.75 29.40
CA PRO A 18 20.69 0.38 29.39
C PRO A 18 22.11 0.24 28.82
N ASP A 19 22.73 -0.94 28.99
CA ASP A 19 24.09 -1.34 28.56
C ASP A 19 24.33 -1.32 27.03
N THR A 20 23.51 -0.56 26.31
CA THR A 20 23.24 -0.72 24.89
C THR A 20 22.65 0.55 24.32
N CYS A 21 23.20 1.01 23.20
CA CYS A 21 22.74 2.24 22.57
C CYS A 21 21.28 2.13 22.10
N PRO A 22 20.38 3.05 22.50
CA PRO A 22 18.96 2.99 22.15
C PRO A 22 18.69 3.11 20.65
N LEU A 23 19.65 3.60 19.87
CA LEU A 23 19.55 3.71 18.41
C LEU A 23 20.06 2.47 17.67
N CYS A 24 20.93 1.67 18.30
CA CYS A 24 21.55 0.50 17.67
C CYS A 24 20.89 -0.83 18.10
N PHE A 25 19.91 -0.78 19.01
CA PHE A 25 19.26 -1.97 19.53
C PHE A 25 18.19 -2.51 18.57
N THR A 26 18.65 -3.13 17.49
CA THR A 26 17.85 -4.07 16.70
C THR A 26 18.73 -5.23 16.24
N LYS A 27 19.11 -6.13 17.17
CA LYS A 27 19.39 -7.55 16.89
C LYS A 27 19.90 -8.31 18.12
N ALA A 28 19.00 -9.05 18.74
CA ALA A 28 19.15 -10.32 19.45
C ALA A 28 17.78 -10.56 20.10
N GLU A 29 17.06 -11.66 19.96
CA GLU A 29 17.49 -13.05 19.90
C GLU A 29 16.63 -13.86 18.93
N SER A 30 17.26 -14.91 18.40
CA SER A 30 16.71 -15.89 17.50
C SER A 30 16.26 -17.11 18.31
N HIS A 31 14.97 -17.40 18.30
CA HIS A 31 14.48 -18.76 18.58
C HIS A 31 13.91 -19.36 17.30
N SER A 32 14.55 -20.46 16.93
CA SER A 32 14.33 -21.31 15.76
C SER A 32 12.87 -21.77 15.62
N THR A 33 12.25 -21.37 14.52
CA THR A 33 11.12 -22.03 13.88
C THR A 33 11.38 -22.11 12.37
N PRO A 34 10.87 -23.14 11.67
CA PRO A 34 11.25 -23.40 10.29
C PRO A 34 10.88 -22.19 9.40
N SER A 35 11.87 -21.79 8.63
CA SER A 35 11.95 -20.60 7.80
C SER A 35 10.76 -20.46 6.85
N SER A 36 9.84 -19.57 7.20
CA SER A 36 9.08 -18.80 6.21
C SER A 36 10.08 -18.04 5.33
N PRO A 37 9.88 -17.96 4.01
CA PRO A 37 10.74 -17.15 3.16
C PRO A 37 10.75 -15.69 3.68
N PRO A 38 11.89 -14.98 3.56
CA PRO A 38 11.99 -13.62 4.08
C PRO A 38 10.91 -12.73 3.46
N PRO A 39 10.34 -11.77 4.21
CA PRO A 39 9.36 -10.84 3.68
C PRO A 39 10.00 -10.11 2.48
N GLN A 40 9.44 -10.34 1.29
CA GLN A 40 9.91 -9.68 0.09
C GLN A 40 9.74 -8.17 0.30
N THR A 41 10.82 -7.42 0.10
CA THR A 41 10.74 -5.95 0.16
C THR A 41 9.88 -5.47 -1.00
N VAL A 42 9.16 -4.35 -0.83
CA VAL A 42 8.31 -3.74 -1.89
C VAL A 42 9.09 -3.53 -3.21
N ALA A 43 10.41 -3.33 -3.13
CA ALA A 43 11.30 -3.25 -4.28
C ALA A 43 11.46 -4.57 -5.07
N GLN A 44 11.40 -5.73 -4.41
CA GLN A 44 11.44 -7.05 -5.05
C GLN A 44 10.09 -7.39 -5.70
N LEU A 45 8.99 -6.94 -5.10
CA LEU A 45 7.64 -7.10 -5.64
C LEU A 45 7.40 -6.29 -6.92
N ALA A 46 8.14 -5.20 -7.10
CA ALA A 46 8.08 -4.38 -8.30
C ALA A 46 8.70 -5.05 -9.55
N GLN A 47 9.45 -6.14 -9.40
CA GLN A 47 10.08 -6.85 -10.52
C GLN A 47 9.32 -8.12 -10.96
N ALA A 48 8.35 -8.59 -10.17
CA ALA A 48 7.58 -9.78 -10.50
C ALA A 48 6.39 -9.42 -11.42
N SER A 49 6.55 -9.62 -12.72
CA SER A 49 5.47 -9.50 -13.71
C SER A 49 4.52 -10.71 -13.71
N LYS A 50 4.85 -11.78 -12.99
CA LYS A 50 4.06 -13.00 -12.85
C LYS A 50 3.66 -13.21 -11.40
N LEU A 51 2.37 -13.43 -11.18
CA LEU A 51 1.84 -13.72 -9.85
C LEU A 51 1.94 -15.23 -9.56
N PRO A 52 2.24 -15.64 -8.31
CA PRO A 52 2.23 -17.06 -7.94
C PRO A 52 0.91 -17.77 -8.29
N VAL A 53 -0.22 -17.07 -8.15
CA VAL A 53 -1.56 -17.57 -8.45
C VAL A 53 -1.73 -18.04 -9.90
N GLU A 54 -0.93 -17.54 -10.85
CA GLU A 54 -0.99 -17.97 -12.26
C GLU A 54 -0.57 -19.44 -12.45
N ASN A 55 0.20 -19.99 -11.52
CA ASN A 55 0.69 -21.37 -11.57
C ASN A 55 -0.02 -22.29 -10.55
N MET A 56 -1.05 -21.79 -9.86
CA MET A 56 -1.80 -22.57 -8.88
C MET A 56 -2.84 -23.47 -9.56
N PRO A 57 -3.30 -24.54 -8.89
CA PRO A 57 -4.43 -25.34 -9.36
C PRO A 57 -5.67 -24.47 -9.62
N PRO A 58 -6.52 -24.80 -10.60
CA PRO A 58 -7.71 -24.01 -10.94
C PRO A 58 -8.65 -23.76 -9.76
N GLU A 59 -8.77 -24.74 -8.85
CA GLU A 59 -9.59 -24.61 -7.64
C GLU A 59 -9.06 -23.54 -6.70
N GLU A 60 -7.73 -23.47 -6.51
CA GLU A 60 -7.10 -22.44 -5.69
C GLU A 60 -7.22 -21.07 -6.37
N GLY A 61 -6.98 -21.00 -7.68
CA GLY A 61 -7.16 -19.77 -8.46
C GLY A 61 -8.61 -19.25 -8.39
N GLY A 62 -9.59 -20.15 -8.49
CA GLY A 62 -11.01 -19.84 -8.34
C GLY A 62 -11.37 -19.36 -6.94
N PHE A 63 -10.82 -20.00 -5.90
CA PHE A 63 -10.99 -19.57 -4.51
C PHE A 63 -10.46 -18.15 -4.29
N ILE A 64 -9.23 -17.86 -4.76
CA ILE A 64 -8.64 -16.51 -4.66
C ILE A 64 -9.46 -15.49 -5.45
N ALA A 65 -9.92 -15.83 -6.65
CA ALA A 65 -10.78 -14.95 -7.44
C ALA A 65 -12.10 -14.63 -6.73
N GLY A 66 -12.73 -15.62 -6.09
CA GLY A 66 -13.94 -15.43 -5.29
C GLY A 66 -13.72 -14.47 -4.12
N LEU A 67 -12.57 -14.55 -3.45
CA LEU A 67 -12.20 -13.59 -2.40
C LEU A 67 -11.99 -12.17 -2.95
N ILE A 68 -11.37 -12.03 -4.12
CA ILE A 68 -11.21 -10.71 -4.76
C ILE A 68 -12.56 -10.13 -5.19
N GLU A 69 -13.48 -10.96 -5.70
CA GLU A 69 -14.83 -10.54 -6.08
C GLU A 69 -15.61 -10.01 -4.87
N GLY A 70 -15.56 -10.72 -3.74
CA GLY A 70 -16.24 -10.30 -2.51
C GLY A 70 -15.58 -9.10 -1.84
N GLU A 71 -14.28 -9.21 -1.53
CA GLU A 71 -13.59 -8.32 -0.57
C GLU A 71 -12.47 -7.48 -1.21
N GLY A 72 -12.13 -7.75 -2.47
CA GLY A 72 -11.09 -7.02 -3.18
C GLY A 72 -11.50 -5.58 -3.46
N THR A 73 -10.50 -4.69 -3.49
CA THR A 73 -10.69 -3.29 -3.84
C THR A 73 -9.56 -2.87 -4.78
N PHE A 74 -9.93 -2.43 -5.98
CA PHE A 74 -9.03 -1.73 -6.89
C PHE A 74 -9.37 -0.24 -6.86
N SER A 75 -8.36 0.60 -6.72
CA SER A 75 -8.55 2.05 -6.74
C SER A 75 -7.33 2.78 -7.27
N ILE A 76 -7.50 4.08 -7.50
CA ILE A 76 -6.42 5.00 -7.82
C ILE A 76 -6.28 5.94 -6.63
N THR A 77 -5.11 5.94 -5.99
CA THR A 77 -4.84 6.71 -4.79
C THR A 77 -3.93 7.89 -5.11
N LEU A 78 -4.27 9.05 -4.58
CA LEU A 78 -3.38 10.19 -4.56
C LEU A 78 -2.35 10.00 -3.44
N SER A 79 -1.07 9.92 -3.82
CA SER A 79 0.05 9.84 -2.89
C SER A 79 0.88 11.11 -2.94
N ARG A 80 1.45 11.48 -1.80
CA ARG A 80 2.40 12.57 -1.66
C ARG A 80 3.76 12.01 -1.25
N SER A 81 4.80 12.30 -2.02
CA SER A 81 6.18 12.01 -1.61
C SER A 81 6.79 13.23 -0.95
N ASP A 82 7.15 13.09 0.32
CA ASP A 82 7.92 14.10 1.04
C ASP A 82 9.42 14.05 0.70
N MET A 83 9.84 13.20 -0.25
CA MET A 83 11.25 13.10 -0.66
C MET A 83 11.71 14.30 -1.51
N ILE A 84 10.80 15.17 -1.95
CA ILE A 84 11.15 16.42 -2.66
C ILE A 84 11.29 17.57 -1.64
N LYS A 85 12.16 17.40 -0.64
CA LYS A 85 12.56 18.50 0.25
C LYS A 85 13.74 19.29 -0.30
N ASP A 86 14.57 18.65 -1.13
CA ASP A 86 15.90 19.17 -1.54
C ASP A 86 15.95 19.83 -2.92
N LEU A 87 14.82 19.98 -3.61
CA LEU A 87 14.77 20.76 -4.85
C LEU A 87 14.72 22.26 -4.51
N ALA A 88 15.65 23.04 -5.04
CA ALA A 88 15.68 24.51 -4.99
C ALA A 88 14.58 25.14 -5.85
N LEU A 89 13.32 24.73 -5.62
CA LEU A 89 12.13 25.22 -6.29
C LEU A 89 11.28 26.04 -5.30
N PRO A 90 10.48 27.01 -5.79
CA PRO A 90 9.51 27.73 -4.97
C PRO A 90 8.56 26.78 -4.21
N PRO A 91 8.05 27.16 -3.00
CA PRO A 91 7.22 26.30 -2.15
C PRO A 91 5.99 25.70 -2.86
N VAL A 92 5.42 26.49 -3.76
CA VAL A 92 4.25 26.13 -4.57
C VAL A 92 4.61 24.97 -5.51
N GLU A 93 5.72 25.04 -6.24
CA GLU A 93 6.16 23.98 -7.17
C GLU A 93 6.58 22.69 -6.47
N ARG A 94 7.11 22.76 -5.23
CA ARG A 94 7.44 21.57 -4.42
C ARG A 94 6.19 20.76 -4.07
N ILE A 95 5.10 21.43 -3.71
CA ILE A 95 3.84 20.75 -3.34
C ILE A 95 3.32 19.93 -4.52
N TYR A 96 3.42 20.45 -5.74
CA TYR A 96 2.81 19.79 -6.89
C TYR A 96 3.64 18.65 -7.49
N ARG A 97 4.98 18.79 -7.55
CA ARG A 97 5.86 17.68 -7.95
C ARG A 97 5.88 16.52 -6.94
N SER A 98 5.37 16.75 -5.74
CA SER A 98 5.26 15.72 -4.70
C SER A 98 4.01 14.87 -4.85
N ASN A 99 3.02 15.25 -5.68
CA ASN A 99 1.75 14.54 -5.83
C ASN A 99 1.75 13.65 -7.07
N TYR A 100 1.41 12.39 -6.89
CA TYR A 100 1.28 11.43 -7.97
C TYR A 100 0.15 10.46 -7.68
N LEU A 101 -0.51 10.00 -8.74
CA LEU A 101 -1.47 8.91 -8.64
C LEU A 101 -0.72 7.58 -8.70
N LEU A 102 -1.09 6.68 -7.79
CA LEU A 102 -0.68 5.29 -7.80
C LEU A 102 -1.91 4.39 -7.92
N PRO A 103 -1.80 3.25 -8.63
CA PRO A 103 -2.80 2.21 -8.55
C PRO A 103 -2.69 1.56 -7.16
N TYR A 104 -3.82 1.11 -6.65
CA TYR A 104 -3.90 0.49 -5.35
C TYR A 104 -4.77 -0.74 -5.40
N PHE A 105 -4.30 -1.80 -4.75
CA PHE A 105 -5.11 -2.98 -4.47
C PHE A 105 -5.10 -3.24 -2.98
N SER A 106 -6.26 -3.57 -2.42
CA SER A 106 -6.34 -4.18 -1.10
C SER A 106 -7.45 -5.19 -0.97
N LEU A 107 -7.30 -6.10 -0.01
CA LEU A 107 -8.33 -7.02 0.44
C LEU A 107 -8.22 -7.13 1.95
N THR A 108 -9.35 -6.97 2.64
CA THR A 108 -9.44 -6.94 4.10
C THR A 108 -10.46 -7.99 4.54
N MET A 109 -10.11 -8.83 5.51
CA MET A 109 -11.06 -9.78 6.11
C MET A 109 -10.73 -10.00 7.60
N GLU A 110 -11.73 -10.40 8.39
CA GLU A 110 -11.51 -10.83 9.77
C GLU A 110 -10.71 -12.14 9.87
N PRO A 111 -10.99 -13.21 9.06
CA PRO A 111 -10.29 -14.48 9.23
C PRO A 111 -8.89 -14.44 8.63
N LYS A 112 -7.86 -14.48 9.50
CA LYS A 112 -6.44 -14.57 9.12
C LYS A 112 -6.15 -15.65 8.05
N PRO A 113 -6.69 -16.89 8.13
CA PRO A 113 -6.31 -17.95 7.19
C PRO A 113 -6.66 -17.63 5.73
N SER A 114 -7.78 -16.95 5.48
CA SER A 114 -8.18 -16.57 4.12
C SER A 114 -7.27 -15.49 3.56
N VAL A 115 -6.94 -14.47 4.37
CA VAL A 115 -6.07 -13.37 3.96
C VAL A 115 -4.62 -13.85 3.77
N GLU A 116 -4.15 -14.80 4.58
CA GLU A 116 -2.85 -15.45 4.40
C GLU A 116 -2.73 -16.20 3.07
N ARG A 117 -3.82 -16.86 2.62
CA ARG A 117 -3.83 -17.53 1.31
C ARG A 117 -3.74 -16.51 0.18
N VAL A 118 -4.48 -15.40 0.27
CA VAL A 118 -4.39 -14.30 -0.70
C VAL A 118 -2.99 -13.67 -0.70
N SER A 119 -2.42 -13.43 0.48
CA SER A 119 -1.05 -12.92 0.64
C SER A 119 -0.04 -13.79 -0.11
N LYS A 120 -0.10 -15.12 0.05
CA LYS A 120 0.80 -16.06 -0.64
C LYS A 120 0.52 -16.13 -2.14
N ALA A 121 -0.75 -16.21 -2.53
CA ALA A 121 -1.16 -16.33 -3.93
C ALA A 121 -0.80 -15.11 -4.77
N LEU A 122 -0.95 -13.92 -4.17
CA LEU A 122 -0.63 -12.65 -4.83
C LEU A 122 0.76 -12.13 -4.48
N ALA A 123 1.56 -12.86 -3.67
CA ALA A 123 2.84 -12.38 -3.15
C ALA A 123 2.77 -11.03 -2.39
N ILE A 124 1.63 -10.67 -1.79
CA ILE A 124 1.49 -9.39 -1.08
C ILE A 124 1.79 -9.60 0.40
N PRO A 125 2.56 -8.72 1.07
CA PRO A 125 2.76 -8.79 2.50
C PRO A 125 1.43 -8.72 3.27
N LEU A 126 1.28 -9.60 4.25
CA LEU A 126 0.15 -9.59 5.17
C LEU A 126 0.39 -8.55 6.26
N HIS A 127 -0.64 -7.74 6.52
CA HIS A 127 -0.64 -6.74 7.58
C HIS A 127 -1.84 -6.96 8.50
N TYR A 128 -1.68 -6.64 9.78
CA TYR A 128 -2.78 -6.56 10.73
C TYR A 128 -3.06 -5.09 11.01
N ASP A 129 -4.32 -4.67 10.84
CA ASP A 129 -4.77 -3.34 11.21
C ASP A 129 -5.31 -3.39 12.65
N GLU A 130 -4.56 -2.81 13.59
CA GLU A 130 -4.93 -2.81 15.01
C GLU A 130 -6.18 -1.98 15.32
N ILE A 131 -6.48 -0.97 14.49
CA ILE A 131 -7.62 -0.06 14.69
C ILE A 131 -8.90 -0.76 14.26
N GLU A 132 -8.89 -1.37 13.08
CA GLU A 132 -10.05 -2.07 12.53
C GLU A 132 -10.15 -3.53 13.01
N GLN A 133 -9.10 -4.06 13.68
CA GLN A 133 -8.99 -5.44 14.14
C GLN A 133 -9.13 -6.49 13.02
N VAL A 134 -8.54 -6.19 11.86
CA VAL A 134 -8.68 -7.00 10.63
C VAL A 134 -7.33 -7.33 10.02
N TRP A 135 -7.29 -8.44 9.27
CA TRP A 135 -6.15 -8.81 8.45
C TRP A 135 -6.33 -8.22 7.05
N ARG A 136 -5.24 -7.65 6.53
CA ARG A 136 -5.25 -6.94 5.26
C ARG A 136 -4.04 -7.34 4.42
N VAL A 137 -4.27 -7.49 3.12
CA VAL A 137 -3.23 -7.36 2.10
C VAL A 137 -3.45 -6.06 1.35
N ALA A 138 -2.38 -5.31 1.13
CA ALA A 138 -2.43 -4.01 0.47
C ALA A 138 -1.14 -3.76 -0.31
N ILE A 139 -1.26 -3.25 -1.53
CA ILE A 139 -0.10 -2.93 -2.36
C ILE A 139 -0.39 -1.77 -3.31
N SER A 140 0.60 -0.90 -3.50
CA SER A 140 0.57 0.23 -4.44
C SER A 140 1.68 0.18 -5.50
N ALA A 141 2.45 -0.92 -5.54
CA ALA A 141 3.48 -1.13 -6.54
C ALA A 141 2.83 -1.32 -7.92
N ILE A 142 3.02 -0.35 -8.82
CA ILE A 142 2.37 -0.29 -10.15
C ILE A 142 2.41 -1.62 -10.90
N PRO A 143 3.57 -2.21 -11.24
CA PRO A 143 3.62 -3.44 -12.03
C PRO A 143 2.86 -4.58 -11.37
N HIS A 144 2.87 -4.62 -10.04
CA HIS A 144 2.22 -5.66 -9.25
C HIS A 144 0.70 -5.50 -9.23
N VAL A 145 0.19 -4.28 -8.99
CA VAL A 145 -1.26 -4.00 -9.03
C VAL A 145 -1.82 -4.26 -10.43
N LEU A 146 -1.07 -3.89 -11.48
CA LEU A 146 -1.50 -4.16 -12.86
C LEU A 146 -1.49 -5.66 -13.18
N ALA A 147 -0.53 -6.42 -12.66
CA ALA A 147 -0.54 -7.89 -12.79
C ALA A 147 -1.78 -8.48 -12.11
N ILE A 148 -2.11 -8.04 -10.89
CA ILE A 148 -3.31 -8.51 -10.16
C ILE A 148 -4.56 -8.15 -10.95
N ALA A 149 -4.70 -6.91 -11.41
CA ALA A 149 -5.87 -6.49 -12.20
C ALA A 149 -6.00 -7.31 -13.50
N LYS A 150 -4.90 -7.52 -14.25
CA LYS A 150 -4.90 -8.34 -15.49
C LYS A 150 -5.32 -9.78 -15.23
N TRP A 151 -4.82 -10.38 -14.14
CA TRP A 151 -5.17 -11.74 -13.75
C TRP A 151 -6.63 -11.82 -13.31
N SER A 152 -7.05 -10.95 -12.38
CA SER A 152 -8.42 -10.94 -11.83
C SER A 152 -9.48 -10.77 -12.91
N LEU A 153 -9.26 -9.94 -13.94
CA LEU A 153 -10.24 -9.74 -15.02
C LEU A 153 -10.62 -11.00 -15.81
N ARG A 154 -9.82 -12.06 -15.76
CA ARG A 154 -10.15 -13.35 -16.38
C ARG A 154 -11.15 -14.16 -15.57
N HIS A 155 -11.32 -13.81 -14.30
CA HIS A 155 -12.09 -14.57 -13.31
C HIS A 155 -13.24 -13.77 -12.72
N LEU A 156 -13.12 -12.44 -12.67
CA LEU A 156 -14.16 -11.56 -12.18
C LEU A 156 -15.37 -11.53 -13.11
N THR A 157 -16.54 -11.28 -12.54
CA THR A 157 -17.77 -11.07 -13.30
C THR A 157 -17.61 -9.80 -14.16
N PRO A 158 -17.76 -9.84 -15.49
CA PRO A 158 -17.33 -8.75 -16.39
C PRO A 158 -17.89 -7.34 -16.11
N GLU A 159 -19.06 -7.28 -15.47
CA GLU A 159 -19.79 -6.06 -15.13
C GLU A 159 -19.79 -5.74 -13.63
N SER A 160 -19.09 -6.53 -12.81
CA SER A 160 -19.00 -6.22 -11.38
C SER A 160 -18.21 -4.95 -11.15
N GLU A 161 -18.49 -4.29 -10.03
CA GLU A 161 -17.75 -3.10 -9.59
C GLU A 161 -16.25 -3.36 -9.54
N LYS A 162 -15.83 -4.58 -9.16
CA LYS A 162 -14.42 -4.99 -9.10
C LYS A 162 -13.80 -5.07 -10.49
N ALA A 163 -14.50 -5.68 -11.46
CA ALA A 163 -14.03 -5.77 -12.83
C ALA A 163 -13.96 -4.39 -13.49
N ILE A 164 -14.94 -3.52 -13.24
CA ILE A 164 -14.93 -2.13 -13.72
C ILE A 164 -13.74 -1.38 -13.12
N ALA A 165 -13.53 -1.46 -11.80
CA ALA A 165 -12.43 -0.79 -11.13
C ALA A 165 -11.06 -1.31 -11.59
N ALA A 166 -10.90 -2.62 -11.78
CA ALA A 166 -9.69 -3.22 -12.33
C ALA A 166 -9.39 -2.73 -13.76
N LYS A 167 -10.42 -2.66 -14.63
CA LYS A 167 -10.29 -2.07 -15.98
C LYS A 167 -9.90 -0.59 -15.91
N MET A 168 -10.48 0.18 -15.00
CA MET A 168 -10.12 1.59 -14.80
C MET A 168 -8.65 1.75 -14.42
N VAL A 169 -8.16 0.95 -13.47
CA VAL A 169 -6.75 0.94 -13.07
C VAL A 169 -5.83 0.61 -14.24
N LEU A 170 -6.13 -0.46 -14.99
CA LEU A 170 -5.34 -0.83 -16.18
C LEU A 170 -5.32 0.26 -17.25
N ASN A 171 -6.46 0.94 -17.44
CA ASN A 171 -6.57 2.01 -18.42
C ASN A 171 -5.82 3.28 -18.02
N ALA A 172 -5.81 3.62 -16.73
CA ALA A 172 -5.10 4.79 -16.22
C ALA A 172 -3.57 4.59 -16.27
N PHE A 173 -3.08 3.38 -15.99
CA PHE A 173 -1.66 3.08 -15.87
C PHE A 173 -1.11 2.26 -17.04
N LYS A 174 -1.59 2.50 -18.27
CA LYS A 174 -1.13 1.79 -19.49
C LYS A 174 0.38 1.90 -19.73
N GLU A 175 0.97 3.01 -19.34
CA GLU A 175 2.42 3.26 -19.48
C GLU A 175 3.25 2.66 -18.34
N GLU A 176 2.61 1.96 -17.39
CA GLU A 176 3.23 1.31 -16.23
C GLU A 176 4.10 2.26 -15.36
N LYS A 177 3.71 3.54 -15.31
CA LYS A 177 4.38 4.60 -14.56
C LYS A 177 3.41 5.39 -13.69
N ALA A 178 3.91 5.97 -12.61
CA ALA A 178 3.13 6.86 -11.76
C ALA A 178 2.68 8.08 -12.57
N ILE A 179 1.44 8.53 -12.37
CA ILE A 179 0.91 9.70 -13.06
C ILE A 179 1.24 10.90 -12.18
N THR A 180 2.19 11.73 -12.61
CA THR A 180 2.49 12.99 -11.95
C THR A 180 1.36 13.98 -12.26
N LEU A 181 0.85 14.64 -11.23
CA LEU A 181 -0.21 15.63 -11.40
C LEU A 181 0.35 17.05 -11.48
N THR A 182 -0.27 17.85 -12.33
CA THR A 182 -0.08 19.30 -12.36
C THR A 182 -0.77 19.96 -11.16
N PRO A 183 -0.38 21.20 -10.82
CA PRO A 183 -1.03 21.98 -9.78
C PRO A 183 -2.54 22.11 -9.91
N GLU A 184 -3.01 22.34 -11.13
CA GLU A 184 -4.41 22.55 -11.47
C GLU A 184 -5.20 21.26 -11.27
N GLU A 185 -4.66 20.12 -11.70
CA GLU A 185 -5.27 18.79 -11.52
C GLU A 185 -5.37 18.40 -10.04
N VAL A 186 -4.35 18.69 -9.22
CA VAL A 186 -4.41 18.45 -7.77
C VAL A 186 -5.54 19.28 -7.14
N LYS A 187 -5.66 20.56 -7.50
CA LYS A 187 -6.74 21.43 -7.01
C LYS A 187 -8.11 20.95 -7.44
N GLU A 188 -8.25 20.44 -8.65
CA GLU A 188 -9.50 19.87 -9.15
C GLU A 188 -9.90 18.63 -8.36
N ILE A 189 -8.99 17.66 -8.21
CA ILE A 189 -9.23 16.42 -7.45
C ILE A 189 -9.54 16.72 -5.98
N TRP A 190 -8.81 17.66 -5.37
CA TRP A 190 -9.08 18.11 -4.00
C TRP A 190 -10.42 18.86 -3.91
N GLY A 191 -10.74 19.69 -4.89
CA GLY A 191 -12.01 20.40 -4.97
C GLY A 191 -13.21 19.46 -5.06
N LEU A 192 -13.07 18.35 -5.80
CA LEU A 192 -14.08 17.29 -5.93
C LEU A 192 -14.21 16.49 -4.63
N THR A 193 -13.11 15.98 -4.07
CA THR A 193 -13.12 15.22 -2.80
C THR A 193 -13.64 16.05 -1.62
N THR A 194 -13.33 17.34 -1.57
CA THR A 194 -13.86 18.25 -0.55
C THR A 194 -15.36 18.51 -0.77
N LYS A 195 -15.81 18.71 -2.01
CA LYS A 195 -17.25 18.87 -2.29
C LYS A 195 -18.07 17.62 -1.99
N GLU A 196 -17.55 16.42 -2.24
CA GLU A 196 -18.25 15.17 -1.90
C GLU A 196 -18.24 14.90 -0.40
N LYS A 197 -17.07 15.02 0.24
CA LYS A 197 -16.90 14.77 1.69
C LYS A 197 -17.61 15.80 2.56
N TYR A 198 -17.80 17.05 2.09
CA TYR A 198 -18.54 18.09 2.82
C TYR A 198 -19.93 18.38 2.25
N GLY A 199 -20.26 17.91 1.04
CA GLY A 199 -21.61 17.98 0.46
C GLY A 199 -22.63 17.17 1.23
N TRP A 200 -22.21 16.01 1.78
CA TRP A 200 -23.04 15.22 2.71
C TRP A 200 -23.25 15.95 4.05
N LEU A 201 -22.25 16.71 4.52
CA LEU A 201 -22.30 17.48 5.76
C LEU A 201 -23.27 18.65 5.63
N LYS A 202 -23.33 19.30 4.45
CA LYS A 202 -24.33 20.32 4.14
C LYS A 202 -25.75 19.73 4.01
N LYS A 203 -25.92 18.53 3.45
CA LYS A 203 -27.23 17.86 3.39
C LYS A 203 -27.74 17.40 4.76
N LYS A 204 -26.86 17.02 5.68
CA LYS A 204 -27.23 16.62 7.06
C LYS A 204 -27.37 17.80 8.03
N ARG A 205 -26.89 18.99 7.67
CA ARG A 205 -27.12 20.22 8.42
C ARG A 205 -28.20 21.07 7.74
N LYS A 206 -29.47 20.70 7.93
CA LYS A 206 -30.49 21.73 8.14
C LYS A 206 -30.18 22.36 9.50
N ILE A 207 -29.32 23.36 9.50
CA ILE A 207 -29.23 24.30 10.62
C ILE A 207 -30.36 25.30 10.39
N PRO A 208 -31.29 25.50 11.34
CA PRO A 208 -32.13 26.71 11.34
C PRO A 208 -31.28 27.98 11.40
#